data_AF-M7WR17-F1
#
_entry.id   AF-M7WR17-F1
#
_cell.length_a   1.000
_cell.length_b   1.000
_cell.length_c   1.000
_cell.angle_alpha   90.00
_cell.angle_beta   90.00
_cell.angle_gamma   90.00
#
_symmetry.space_group_name_H-M   'P 1'
#
loop_
_entity.id
_entity.type
_entity.pdbx_description
1 polymer ?
#
loop_
_entity_poly.entity_id
_entity_poly.type
_entity_poly.pdbx_seq_one_letter_code
_entity_poly.pdbx_strand_id
1 'polypeptide(L)'
;MNDNKIIDIINNNTTISSSDRYKLIKLTLCENDYILLDSIVNKYSMQFSIEELLQYYDFYHHLSDPENWDVVIIHECGFAIGIITCIQWDGVTNLSPTVLARVIPYLDDFWARDGFAGAWDIVFELYRKQNGEI
;
A
#
# COMPACT_ATOMS: atom_id res chain seq x y z
N MET A 1 -13.59 0.73 17.62
CA MET A 1 -12.86 1.01 16.37
C MET A 1 -12.03 2.24 16.65
N ASN A 2 -10.71 2.13 16.58
CA ASN A 2 -9.86 3.33 16.53
C ASN A 2 -10.05 3.89 15.13
N ASP A 3 -10.62 5.08 15.02
CA ASP A 3 -10.57 5.85 13.79
C ASP A 3 -9.11 6.27 13.59
N ASN A 4 -8.30 5.37 13.02
CA ASN A 4 -6.97 5.72 12.55
C ASN A 4 -7.19 6.73 11.43
N LYS A 5 -6.95 8.00 11.73
CA LYS A 5 -7.10 9.06 10.73
C LYS A 5 -6.24 8.68 9.54
N ILE A 6 -6.81 8.68 8.34
CA ILE A 6 -6.11 8.34 7.10
C ILE A 6 -4.76 9.06 6.97
N ILE A 7 -4.68 10.30 7.48
CA ILE A 7 -3.46 11.10 7.59
C ILE A 7 -2.36 10.37 8.37
N ASP A 8 -2.69 9.75 9.49
CA ASP A 8 -1.74 9.01 10.32
C ASP A 8 -1.26 7.74 9.62
N ILE A 9 -2.15 7.03 8.92
CA ILE A 9 -1.79 5.84 8.14
C ILE A 9 -0.85 6.22 6.99
N ILE A 10 -1.16 7.29 6.25
CA ILE A 10 -0.30 7.81 5.19
C ILE A 10 1.05 8.19 5.80
N ASN A 11 1.08 8.96 6.88
CA ASN A 11 2.33 9.42 7.50
C ASN A 11 3.20 8.30 8.04
N ASN A 12 2.62 7.27 8.64
CA ASN A 12 3.37 6.10 9.13
C ASN A 12 4.00 5.31 7.97
N ASN A 13 3.33 5.27 6.82
CA ASN A 13 3.85 4.56 5.66
C ASN A 13 4.81 5.41 4.81
N THR A 14 4.71 6.75 4.82
CA THR A 14 5.57 7.65 4.02
C THR A 14 6.55 8.46 4.88
N THR A 15 7.83 8.10 4.77
CA THR A 15 8.95 8.69 5.51
C THR A 15 9.82 9.56 4.60
N ILE A 16 10.87 10.19 5.15
CA ILE A 16 11.81 11.00 4.35
C ILE A 16 12.59 10.17 3.32
N SER A 17 12.76 8.87 3.58
CA SER A 17 13.40 7.91 2.69
C SER A 17 12.47 7.34 1.62
N SER A 18 11.15 7.59 1.71
CA SER A 18 10.20 7.20 0.66
C SER A 18 10.57 7.79 -0.70
N SER A 19 10.20 7.10 -1.78
CA SER A 19 10.38 7.60 -3.14
C SER A 19 9.65 8.93 -3.35
N ASP A 20 10.16 9.75 -4.28
CA ASP A 20 9.59 11.07 -4.57
C ASP A 20 8.15 10.97 -5.09
N ARG A 21 7.78 9.86 -5.73
CA ARG A 21 6.41 9.57 -6.17
C ARG A 21 5.43 9.58 -4.99
N TYR A 22 5.79 8.99 -3.85
CA TYR A 22 4.92 8.96 -2.66
C TYR A 22 4.99 10.24 -1.82
N LYS A 23 6.13 10.94 -1.83
CA LYS A 23 6.21 12.29 -1.27
C LYS A 23 5.32 13.26 -2.02
N LEU A 24 5.19 13.08 -3.35
CA LEU A 24 4.36 13.90 -4.21
C LEU A 24 2.89 13.87 -3.76
N ILE A 25 2.38 12.72 -3.36
CA ILE A 25 1.01 12.58 -2.83
C ILE A 25 0.77 13.60 -1.72
N LYS A 26 1.65 13.67 -0.70
CA LYS A 26 1.46 14.61 0.42
C LYS A 26 1.36 16.06 -0.03
N LEU A 27 1.97 16.39 -1.17
CA LEU A 27 1.99 17.74 -1.74
C LEU A 27 0.79 18.00 -2.67
N THR A 28 0.18 16.96 -3.23
CA THR A 28 -0.92 17.08 -4.21
C THR A 28 -2.31 16.84 -3.61
N LEU A 29 -2.42 16.24 -2.41
CA LEU A 29 -3.72 15.92 -1.81
C LEU A 29 -4.53 17.17 -1.47
N CYS A 30 -5.77 17.20 -1.95
CA CYS A 30 -6.84 18.05 -1.46
C CYS A 30 -7.80 17.27 -0.56
N GLU A 31 -8.80 17.96 0.02
CA GLU A 31 -9.77 17.36 0.94
C GLU A 31 -10.52 16.17 0.34
N ASN A 32 -10.89 16.24 -0.95
CA ASN A 32 -11.57 15.14 -1.64
C ASN A 32 -10.66 13.91 -1.80
N ASP A 33 -9.36 14.11 -1.97
CA ASP A 33 -8.41 13.02 -2.14
C ASP A 33 -8.19 12.27 -0.83
N TYR A 34 -8.26 12.97 0.31
CA TYR A 34 -8.25 12.30 1.62
C TYR A 34 -9.50 11.41 1.82
N ILE A 35 -10.66 11.82 1.32
CA ILE A 35 -11.88 11.00 1.36
C ILE A 35 -11.74 9.75 0.48
N LEU A 36 -11.14 9.91 -0.70
CA LEU A 36 -10.84 8.80 -1.60
C LEU A 36 -9.83 7.84 -0.96
N LEU A 37 -8.73 8.35 -0.43
CA LEU A 37 -7.71 7.54 0.24
C LEU A 37 -8.27 6.83 1.46
N ASP A 38 -9.13 7.48 2.24
CA ASP A 38 -9.84 6.85 3.35
C ASP A 38 -10.73 5.69 2.86
N SER A 39 -11.46 5.91 1.75
CA SER A 39 -12.25 4.86 1.11
C SER A 39 -11.39 3.68 0.64
N ILE A 40 -10.22 3.93 0.05
CA ILE A 40 -9.34 2.84 -0.40
C ILE A 40 -8.72 2.10 0.80
N VAL A 41 -8.16 2.84 1.75
CA VAL A 41 -7.32 2.28 2.83
C VAL A 41 -8.15 1.70 3.97
N ASN A 42 -9.31 2.26 4.29
CA ASN A 42 -10.14 1.78 5.41
C ASN A 42 -11.36 0.98 4.93
N LYS A 43 -11.98 1.35 3.81
CA LYS A 43 -13.20 0.66 3.35
C LYS A 43 -12.89 -0.48 2.39
N TYR A 44 -12.09 -0.23 1.35
CA TYR A 44 -11.80 -1.26 0.35
C TYR A 44 -10.86 -2.34 0.88
N SER A 45 -9.89 -1.98 1.73
CA SER A 45 -9.04 -2.97 2.44
C SER A 45 -9.82 -3.98 3.29
N MET A 46 -10.99 -3.59 3.80
CA MET A 46 -11.87 -4.47 4.59
C MET A 46 -12.86 -5.27 3.74
N GLN A 47 -13.11 -4.83 2.50
CA GLN A 47 -14.16 -5.40 1.63
C GLN A 47 -13.59 -6.27 0.52
N PHE A 48 -12.37 -5.99 0.07
CA PHE A 48 -11.70 -6.69 -1.00
C PHE A 48 -10.60 -7.58 -0.45
N SER A 49 -10.40 -8.71 -1.13
CA SER A 49 -9.23 -9.54 -0.93
C SER A 49 -7.96 -8.80 -1.36
N ILE A 50 -6.80 -9.18 -0.81
CA ILE A 50 -5.50 -8.66 -1.23
C ILE A 50 -5.29 -8.84 -2.75
N GLU A 51 -5.82 -9.91 -3.34
CA GLU A 51 -5.72 -10.17 -4.78
C GLU A 51 -6.50 -9.14 -5.61
N GLU A 52 -7.69 -8.75 -5.17
CA GLU A 52 -8.48 -7.69 -5.81
C GLU A 52 -7.80 -6.33 -5.65
N LEU A 53 -7.24 -6.04 -4.47
CA LEU A 53 -6.49 -4.80 -4.24
C LEU A 53 -5.24 -4.73 -5.14
N LEU A 54 -4.53 -5.84 -5.31
CA LEU A 54 -3.38 -5.93 -6.22
C LEU A 54 -3.79 -5.68 -7.68
N GLN A 55 -4.95 -6.18 -8.12
CA GLN A 55 -5.44 -5.90 -9.48
C GLN A 55 -5.72 -4.41 -9.71
N TYR A 56 -6.30 -3.72 -8.73
CA TYR A 56 -6.50 -2.28 -8.83
C TYR A 56 -5.18 -1.52 -8.82
N TYR A 57 -4.23 -1.91 -7.96
CA TYR A 57 -2.88 -1.35 -7.99
C TYR A 57 -2.25 -1.51 -9.38
N ASP A 58 -2.23 -2.73 -9.93
CA ASP A 58 -1.63 -3.03 -11.23
C ASP A 58 -2.29 -2.22 -12.36
N PHE A 59 -3.61 -2.05 -12.30
CA PHE A 59 -4.33 -1.22 -13.28
C PHE A 59 -3.81 0.22 -13.29
N TYR A 60 -3.73 0.88 -12.13
CA TYR A 60 -3.25 2.26 -12.05
C TYR A 60 -1.75 2.39 -12.28
N HIS A 61 -0.95 1.40 -11.87
CA HIS A 61 0.49 1.39 -12.10
C HIS A 61 0.85 1.38 -13.60
N HIS A 62 0.08 0.68 -14.42
CA HIS A 62 0.29 0.58 -15.87
C HIS A 62 -0.55 1.58 -16.68
N LEU A 63 -1.43 2.34 -16.03
CA LEU A 63 -2.25 3.34 -16.71
C LEU A 63 -1.42 4.57 -17.06
N SER A 64 -1.24 4.81 -18.35
CA SER A 64 -0.60 6.01 -18.86
C SER A 64 -1.65 7.03 -19.28
N ASP A 65 -2.05 7.89 -18.35
CA ASP A 65 -2.94 9.03 -18.61
C ASP A 65 -2.27 10.35 -18.16
N PRO A 66 -1.59 11.06 -19.07
CA PRO A 66 -0.94 12.32 -18.75
C PRO A 66 -1.91 13.45 -18.38
N GLU A 67 -3.17 13.39 -18.83
CA GLU A 67 -4.17 14.43 -18.56
C GLU A 67 -4.73 14.32 -17.14
N ASN A 68 -4.79 13.09 -16.59
CA ASN A 68 -5.28 12.79 -15.25
C ASN A 68 -4.19 12.16 -14.36
N TRP A 69 -2.93 12.54 -14.56
CA TRP A 69 -1.77 11.90 -13.94
C TRP A 69 -1.81 11.94 -12.40
N ASP A 70 -2.40 12.99 -11.83
CA ASP A 70 -2.63 13.20 -10.40
C ASP A 70 -3.68 12.24 -9.84
N VAL A 71 -4.76 11.99 -10.58
CA VAL A 71 -5.76 10.99 -10.19
C VAL A 71 -5.14 9.59 -10.22
N VAL A 72 -4.37 9.28 -11.27
CA VAL A 72 -3.69 7.98 -11.42
C VAL A 72 -2.72 7.73 -10.26
N ILE A 73 -1.85 8.70 -9.94
CA ILE A 73 -0.85 8.54 -8.88
C ILE A 73 -1.51 8.41 -7.50
N ILE A 74 -2.61 9.14 -7.23
CA ILE A 74 -3.34 9.04 -5.96
C ILE A 74 -3.95 7.65 -5.80
N HIS A 75 -4.55 7.09 -6.85
CA HIS A 75 -5.14 5.75 -6.80
C HIS A 75 -4.07 4.66 -6.67
N GLU A 76 -3.04 4.68 -7.53
CA GLU A 76 -1.90 3.75 -7.45
C GLU A 76 -1.37 3.68 -6.01
N CYS A 77 -1.14 4.84 -5.42
CA CYS A 77 -0.55 4.91 -4.10
C CYS A 77 -1.54 4.60 -2.97
N GLY A 78 -2.82 4.96 -3.13
CA GLY A 78 -3.87 4.57 -2.21
C GLY A 78 -4.02 3.06 -2.11
N PHE A 79 -4.03 2.36 -3.24
CA PHE A 79 -4.09 0.90 -3.26
C PHE A 79 -2.83 0.27 -2.67
N ALA A 80 -1.66 0.85 -2.95
CA ALA A 80 -0.40 0.40 -2.34
C ALA A 80 -0.45 0.47 -0.80
N ILE A 81 -0.86 1.61 -0.24
CA ILE A 81 -1.01 1.80 1.20
C ILE A 81 -2.10 0.87 1.76
N GLY A 82 -3.20 0.69 1.03
CA GLY A 82 -4.31 -0.19 1.41
C GLY A 82 -3.87 -1.65 1.53
N ILE A 83 -3.07 -2.16 0.58
CA ILE A 83 -2.51 -3.52 0.61
C ILE A 83 -1.61 -3.70 1.83
N ILE A 84 -0.68 -2.77 2.06
CA ILE A 84 0.24 -2.83 3.21
C ILE A 84 -0.55 -2.82 4.52
N THR A 85 -1.53 -1.91 4.64
CA THR A 85 -2.38 -1.79 5.83
C THR A 85 -3.18 -3.08 6.08
N CYS A 86 -3.75 -3.66 5.03
CA CYS A 86 -4.48 -4.93 5.09
C CYS A 86 -3.58 -6.06 5.61
N ILE A 87 -2.38 -6.20 5.04
CA ILE A 87 -1.41 -7.22 5.48
C ILE A 87 -0.96 -7.00 6.93
N GLN A 88 -0.75 -5.75 7.35
CA GLN A 88 -0.39 -5.42 8.73
C GLN A 88 -1.51 -5.73 9.73
N TRP A 89 -2.78 -5.57 9.35
CA TRP A 89 -3.92 -5.93 10.19
C TRP A 89 -4.14 -7.45 10.27
N ASP A 90 -4.10 -8.13 9.14
CA ASP A 90 -4.30 -9.57 9.08
C ASP A 90 -3.09 -10.34 9.62
N GLY A 91 -1.91 -9.74 9.58
CA GLY A 91 -0.63 -10.37 9.92
C GLY A 91 -0.08 -11.16 8.75
N VAL A 92 1.21 -10.97 8.47
CA VAL A 92 1.93 -11.59 7.35
C VAL A 92 1.86 -13.12 7.38
N THR A 93 1.82 -13.70 8.59
CA THR A 93 1.77 -15.15 8.81
C THR A 93 0.46 -15.80 8.36
N ASN A 94 -0.63 -15.03 8.29
CA ASN A 94 -1.97 -15.48 7.92
C ASN A 94 -2.22 -15.47 6.41
N LEU A 95 -1.29 -14.91 5.61
CA LEU A 95 -1.38 -14.94 4.16
C LEU A 95 -1.20 -16.36 3.62
N SER A 96 -2.08 -16.74 2.70
CA SER A 96 -1.93 -18.02 1.98
C SER A 96 -0.66 -18.00 1.11
N PRO A 97 -0.04 -19.16 0.83
CA PRO A 97 1.14 -19.22 -0.04
C PRO A 97 0.91 -18.59 -1.42
N THR A 98 -0.30 -18.71 -1.98
CA THR A 98 -0.67 -18.14 -3.28
C THR A 98 -0.71 -16.61 -3.24
N VAL A 99 -1.33 -16.03 -2.20
CA VAL A 99 -1.36 -14.58 -2.01
C VAL A 99 0.06 -14.07 -1.77
N LEU A 100 0.83 -14.79 -0.95
CA LEU A 100 2.20 -14.41 -0.64
C LEU A 100 3.10 -14.39 -1.89
N ALA A 101 2.95 -15.36 -2.79
CA ALA A 101 3.69 -15.41 -4.05
C ALA A 101 3.39 -14.21 -4.98
N ARG A 102 2.25 -13.54 -4.80
CA ARG A 102 1.89 -12.31 -5.52
C ARG A 102 2.35 -11.05 -4.78
N VAL A 103 2.28 -11.07 -3.46
CA VAL A 103 2.72 -9.95 -2.62
C VAL A 103 4.25 -9.79 -2.64
N ILE A 104 5.04 -10.87 -2.68
CA ILE A 104 6.50 -10.78 -2.67
C ILE A 104 7.06 -9.98 -3.85
N PRO A 105 6.71 -10.26 -5.12
CA PRO A 105 7.16 -9.46 -6.25
C PRO A 105 6.72 -8.00 -6.15
N TYR A 106 5.53 -7.75 -5.59
CA TYR A 106 5.03 -6.39 -5.33
C TYR A 106 5.88 -5.67 -4.28
N LEU A 107 6.24 -6.33 -3.18
CA LEU A 107 7.11 -5.76 -2.14
C LEU A 107 8.56 -5.61 -2.60
N ASP A 108 9.00 -6.41 -3.57
CA ASP A 108 10.34 -6.31 -4.18
C ASP A 108 10.39 -5.29 -5.33
N ASP A 109 9.22 -4.84 -5.82
CA ASP A 109 9.13 -3.71 -6.72
C ASP A 109 9.74 -2.48 -6.01
N PHE A 110 10.67 -1.83 -6.72
CA PHE A 110 11.47 -0.71 -6.24
C PHE A 110 10.59 0.39 -5.64
N TRP A 111 9.37 0.55 -6.16
CA TRP A 111 8.41 1.53 -5.68
C TRP A 111 7.84 1.20 -4.31
N ALA A 112 7.40 -0.03 -4.05
CA ALA A 112 6.86 -0.40 -2.74
C ALA A 112 7.98 -0.54 -1.70
N ARG A 113 9.11 -1.18 -2.08
CA ARG A 113 10.26 -1.43 -1.20
C ARG A 113 10.92 -0.15 -0.71
N ASP A 114 11.18 0.80 -1.61
CA ASP A 114 11.89 2.04 -1.27
C ASP A 114 10.89 3.19 -1.00
N GLY A 115 9.59 2.93 -1.17
CA GLY A 115 8.49 3.88 -0.96
C GLY A 115 7.85 3.83 0.42
N PHE A 116 7.79 2.67 1.08
CA PHE A 116 6.99 2.52 2.29
C PHE A 116 7.70 1.83 3.45
N ALA A 117 7.65 2.44 4.63
CA ALA A 117 8.17 1.82 5.86
C ALA A 117 7.44 0.49 6.19
N GLY A 118 6.12 0.45 5.99
CA GLY A 118 5.32 -0.75 6.24
C GLY A 118 5.63 -1.92 5.29
N ALA A 119 6.14 -1.65 4.08
CA ALA A 119 6.59 -2.71 3.18
C ALA A 119 7.84 -3.41 3.73
N TRP A 120 8.78 -2.66 4.31
CA TRP A 120 9.96 -3.23 4.99
C TRP A 120 9.57 -4.10 6.18
N ASP A 121 8.62 -3.65 7.01
CA ASP A 121 8.13 -4.44 8.14
C ASP A 121 7.61 -5.81 7.68
N ILE A 122 6.82 -5.83 6.60
CA ILE A 122 6.32 -7.07 6.00
C ILE A 122 7.45 -7.95 5.48
N VAL A 123 8.42 -7.37 4.75
CA VAL A 123 9.59 -8.11 4.22
C VAL A 123 10.42 -8.71 5.36
N PHE A 124 10.65 -7.97 6.43
CA PHE A 124 11.36 -8.47 7.62
C PHE A 124 10.61 -9.61 8.29
N GLU A 125 9.29 -9.52 8.45
CA GLU A 125 8.49 -10.62 8.99
C GLU A 125 8.56 -11.88 8.10
N LEU A 126 8.51 -11.70 6.77
CA LEU A 126 8.68 -12.81 5.83
C LEU A 126 10.05 -13.49 5.96
N TYR A 127 11.11 -12.69 6.10
CA TYR A 127 12.46 -13.21 6.30
C TYR A 127 12.57 -14.02 7.61
N ARG A 128 12.02 -13.49 8.71
CA ARG A 128 12.01 -14.17 10.01
C ARG A 128 11.23 -15.50 9.95
N LYS A 129 10.09 -15.53 9.25
CA LYS A 129 9.32 -16.76 9.00
C LYS A 129 10.12 -17.78 8.20
N GLN A 130 10.83 -17.37 7.15
CA GLN A 130 11.66 -18.28 6.33
C GLN A 130 12.82 -18.89 7.13
N ASN A 131 13.35 -18.17 8.12
CA ASN A 131 14.40 -18.66 9.00
C ASN A 131 13.90 -19.41 10.24
N GLY A 132 12.58 -19.55 10.41
CA GLY A 132 11.98 -20.24 11.56
C GLY A 132 12.09 -19.48 12.88
N GLU A 133 12.24 -18.15 12.82
CA GLU A 133 12.30 -17.29 14.02
C GLU A 133 10.91 -16.93 14.58
N ILE A 134 9.85 -17.13 13.79
CA ILE A 134 8.44 -16.96 14.13
C ILE A 134 7.59 -18.04 13.45
#